data_AF-A0A2N1QID7-F1
#
_entry.id   AF-A0A2N1QID7-F1
#
_cell.length_a   1.000
_cell.length_b   1.000
_cell.length_c   1.000
_cell.angle_alpha   90.00
_cell.angle_beta   90.00
_cell.angle_gamma   90.00
#
_symmetry.space_group_name_H-M   'P 1'
#
loop_
_entity.id
_entity.type
_entity.pdbx_description
1 polymer ?
#
loop_
_entity_poly.entity_id
_entity_poly.type
_entity_poly.pdbx_seq_one_letter_code
_entity_poly.pdbx_strand_id
1 'polypeptide(L)'
;MIEYIVRDNNGLLEICEDGLIFKVDSSLMGLLNLWSNHALRSVETTLRTTQKLLNCRHKLPLYINSNMLFLQLRTIRSKTPFLINYFAIAKLLPNRHNETTIFFKSGVSVNFDSIHTTKRQLDLSKVILESLESNTKNKKVFT
;
A
#
# COMPACT_ATOMS: atom_id res chain seq x y z
N MET A 1 9.85 2.78 -9.16
CA MET A 1 8.65 2.99 -8.33
C MET A 1 7.88 1.68 -8.23
N ILE A 2 7.75 1.17 -7.02
CA ILE A 2 6.97 -0.05 -6.76
C ILE A 2 5.50 0.20 -7.06
N GLU A 3 4.88 -0.75 -7.76
CA GLU A 3 3.50 -0.68 -8.22
C GLU A 3 2.61 -1.63 -7.42
N TYR A 4 3.04 -2.88 -7.29
CA TYR A 4 2.38 -3.86 -6.44
C TYR A 4 3.35 -4.92 -5.90
N ILE A 5 2.89 -5.61 -4.85
CA ILE A 5 3.57 -6.75 -4.25
C ILE A 5 2.53 -7.84 -4.00
N VAL A 6 2.78 -9.04 -4.50
CA VAL A 6 1.92 -10.20 -4.29
C VAL A 6 2.76 -11.43 -3.95
N ARG A 7 2.21 -12.38 -3.20
CA ARG A 7 2.84 -13.70 -3.07
C ARG A 7 2.31 -14.63 -4.16
N ASP A 8 3.21 -15.21 -4.92
CA ASP A 8 2.86 -16.17 -5.96
C ASP A 8 2.53 -17.55 -5.37
N ASN A 9 2.10 -18.47 -6.23
CA ASN A 9 1.70 -19.82 -5.82
C ASN A 9 2.89 -20.68 -5.33
N ASN A 10 4.12 -20.28 -5.64
CA ASN A 10 5.33 -20.95 -5.17
C ASN A 10 5.80 -20.39 -3.81
N GLY A 11 5.07 -19.41 -3.27
CA GLY A 11 5.38 -18.78 -1.99
C GLY A 11 6.41 -17.66 -2.09
N LEU A 12 6.90 -17.33 -3.29
CA LEU A 12 7.83 -16.22 -3.52
C LEU A 12 7.09 -14.89 -3.56
N LEU A 13 7.77 -13.80 -3.24
CA LEU A 13 7.21 -12.46 -3.43
C LEU A 13 7.48 -12.01 -4.86
N GLU A 14 6.41 -11.71 -5.58
CA GLU A 14 6.44 -11.02 -6.84
C GLU A 14 6.28 -9.51 -6.58
N ILE A 15 7.22 -8.73 -7.08
CA ILE A 15 7.26 -7.27 -6.95
C ILE A 15 7.27 -6.70 -8.36
N CYS A 16 6.29 -5.85 -8.67
CA CYS A 16 6.31 -5.06 -9.90
C CYS A 16 6.83 -3.67 -9.59
N GLU A 17 7.91 -3.27 -10.26
CA GLU A 17 8.54 -1.97 -10.14
C GLU A 17 8.86 -1.42 -11.53
N ASP A 18 8.35 -0.22 -11.82
CA ASP A 18 8.50 0.46 -13.11
C ASP A 18 8.13 -0.44 -14.31
N GLY A 19 7.07 -1.25 -14.14
CA GLY A 19 6.58 -2.18 -15.14
C GLY A 19 7.38 -3.48 -15.27
N LEU A 20 8.46 -3.66 -14.51
CA LEU A 20 9.26 -4.88 -14.48
C LEU A 20 8.87 -5.74 -13.28
N ILE A 21 8.75 -7.04 -13.51
CA ILE A 21 8.36 -8.02 -12.50
C ILE A 21 9.60 -8.78 -12.01
N PHE A 22 9.82 -8.75 -10.71
CA PHE A 22 10.92 -9.46 -10.05
C PHE A 22 10.36 -10.43 -9.00
N LYS A 23 11.05 -11.56 -8.80
CA LYS A 23 10.72 -12.52 -7.75
C LYS A 23 11.83 -12.59 -6.73
N VAL A 24 11.45 -12.53 -5.46
CA VAL A 24 12.40 -12.59 -4.34
C VAL A 24 11.98 -13.68 -3.35
N ASP A 25 12.98 -14.44 -2.90
CA ASP A 25 12.84 -15.36 -1.78
C ASP A 25 13.07 -14.59 -0.47
N SER A 26 12.03 -13.90 -0.02
CA SER A 26 12.08 -13.13 1.22
C SER A 26 10.71 -13.09 1.89
N SER A 27 10.71 -12.80 3.19
CA SER A 27 9.46 -12.56 3.91
C SER A 27 8.94 -11.15 3.61
N LEU A 28 7.63 -11.01 3.38
CA LEU A 28 7.03 -9.70 3.09
C LEU A 28 7.26 -8.72 4.24
N MET A 29 7.15 -9.20 5.49
CA MET A 29 7.40 -8.37 6.66
C MET A 29 8.87 -7.94 6.75
N GLY A 30 9.81 -8.83 6.43
CA GLY A 30 11.25 -8.51 6.38
C GLY A 30 11.54 -7.42 5.35
N LEU A 31 10.97 -7.55 4.15
CA LEU A 31 11.11 -6.56 3.08
C LEU A 31 10.51 -5.19 3.46
N LEU A 32 9.27 -5.17 3.95
CA LEU A 32 8.60 -3.92 4.35
C LEU A 32 9.32 -3.24 5.54
N ASN A 33 9.85 -4.02 6.49
CA ASN A 33 10.67 -3.49 7.57
C ASN A 33 12.02 -2.96 7.07
N LEU A 34 12.66 -3.61 6.10
CA LEU A 34 13.89 -3.07 5.48
C LEU A 34 13.62 -1.66 4.92
N TRP A 35 12.53 -1.48 4.17
CA TRP A 35 12.15 -0.17 3.63
C TRP A 35 11.71 0.82 4.71
N SER A 36 11.06 0.36 5.78
CA SER A 36 10.61 1.20 6.89
C SER A 36 11.73 1.58 7.87
N ASN A 37 12.76 0.76 8.00
CA ASN A 37 13.88 0.98 8.91
C ASN A 37 14.74 2.19 8.50
N HIS A 38 14.72 2.58 7.23
CA HIS A 38 15.27 3.87 6.80
C HIS A 38 14.56 5.07 7.47
N ALA A 39 13.38 4.87 8.07
CA ALA A 39 12.64 5.85 8.86
C ALA A 39 12.65 5.54 10.38
N LEU A 40 13.53 4.63 10.85
CA LEU A 40 13.67 4.22 12.27
C LEU A 40 12.37 3.72 12.92
N ARG A 41 11.46 3.13 12.14
CA ARG A 41 10.16 2.63 12.62
C ARG A 41 9.86 1.25 12.02
N SER A 42 9.25 0.38 12.82
CA SER A 42 8.72 -0.88 12.31
C SER A 42 7.36 -0.68 11.63
N VAL A 43 7.04 -1.57 10.69
CA VAL A 43 5.73 -1.61 10.01
C VAL A 43 4.60 -1.72 11.01
N GLU A 44 4.76 -2.55 12.05
CA GLU A 44 3.72 -2.78 13.05
C GLU A 44 3.47 -1.55 13.93
N THR A 45 4.53 -0.86 14.36
CA THR A 45 4.40 0.40 15.10
C THR A 45 3.70 1.46 14.27
N THR A 46 4.03 1.53 12.97
CA THR A 46 3.40 2.45 12.02
C THR A 46 1.91 2.19 11.90
N LEU A 47 1.50 0.94 11.63
CA LEU A 47 0.09 0.57 11.53
C LEU A 47 -0.69 0.86 12.81
N ARG A 48 -0.16 0.49 13.98
CA ARG A 48 -0.82 0.73 15.28
C ARG A 48 -1.00 2.22 15.55
N THR A 49 0.01 3.03 15.23
CA THR A 49 -0.06 4.49 15.40
C THR A 49 -1.12 5.10 14.49
N THR A 50 -1.14 4.71 13.22
CA THR A 50 -2.14 5.20 12.26
C THR A 50 -3.56 4.78 12.66
N GLN A 51 -3.76 3.56 13.17
CA GLN A 51 -5.06 3.10 13.69
C GLN A 51 -5.58 3.94 14.84
N LYS A 52 -4.70 4.28 15.79
CA LYS A 52 -5.05 5.17 16.91
C LYS A 52 -5.40 6.57 16.42
N LEU A 53 -4.60 7.14 15.52
CA LEU A 53 -4.82 8.48 14.97
C LEU A 53 -6.13 8.58 14.19
N LEU A 54 -6.47 7.57 13.40
CA LEU A 54 -7.68 7.56 12.58
C LEU A 54 -8.90 6.97 13.29
N ASN A 55 -8.78 6.62 14.58
CA ASN A 55 -9.80 5.90 15.35
C ASN A 55 -10.46 4.74 14.57
N CYS A 56 -9.64 3.99 13.83
CA CYS A 56 -10.12 2.98 12.90
C CYS A 56 -9.64 1.60 13.32
N ARG A 57 -10.59 0.68 13.52
CA ARG A 57 -10.30 -0.74 13.83
C ARG A 57 -10.07 -1.60 12.60
N HIS A 58 -10.27 -1.04 11.41
CA HIS A 58 -10.20 -1.78 10.16
C HIS A 58 -8.78 -1.78 9.58
N LYS A 59 -8.61 -2.56 8.50
CA LYS A 59 -7.35 -2.62 7.75
C LYS A 59 -7.01 -1.24 7.22
N LEU A 60 -5.83 -0.75 7.54
CA LEU A 60 -5.34 0.54 7.06
C LEU A 60 -4.34 0.38 5.92
N PRO A 61 -4.28 1.33 4.99
CA PRO A 61 -3.14 1.47 4.10
C PRO A 61 -1.84 1.60 4.92
N LEU A 62 -0.76 1.03 4.40
CA LEU A 62 0.58 1.09 5.01
C LEU A 62 1.38 2.23 4.37
N TYR A 63 1.50 3.34 5.08
CA TYR A 63 2.38 4.44 4.70
C TYR A 63 3.82 4.12 5.16
N ILE A 64 4.77 4.01 4.22
CA ILE A 64 6.19 3.81 4.54
C ILE A 64 6.94 5.13 4.38
N ASN A 65 6.78 5.81 3.25
CA ASN A 65 7.42 7.09 2.94
C ASN A 65 6.67 7.86 1.84
N SER A 66 7.24 8.97 1.39
CA SER A 66 6.63 9.89 0.40
C SER A 66 6.27 9.23 -0.94
N ASN A 67 6.88 8.08 -1.27
CA ASN A 67 6.68 7.39 -2.54
C ASN A 67 6.04 6.00 -2.35
N MET A 68 5.74 5.60 -1.11
CA MET A 68 5.21 4.29 -0.77
C MET A 68 4.05 4.39 0.22
N LEU A 69 2.85 4.21 -0.30
CA LEU A 69 1.62 4.04 0.48
C LEU A 69 0.88 2.82 -0.06
N PHE A 70 0.94 1.71 0.65
CA PHE A 70 0.39 0.44 0.18
C PHE A 70 -1.06 0.23 0.61
N LEU A 71 -1.97 0.12 -0.35
CA LEU A 71 -3.32 -0.40 -0.17
C LEU A 71 -3.22 -1.89 0.17
N GLN A 72 -3.82 -2.32 1.29
CA GLN A 72 -3.80 -3.73 1.70
C GLN A 72 -5.08 -4.44 1.22
N LEU A 73 -5.12 -4.86 -0.04
CA LEU A 73 -6.28 -5.60 -0.56
C LEU A 73 -6.39 -6.98 0.12
N ARG A 74 -5.24 -7.61 0.35
CA ARG A 74 -5.10 -8.76 1.25
C ARG A 74 -4.02 -8.42 2.29
N THR A 75 -4.20 -8.90 3.51
CA THR A 75 -3.36 -8.50 4.65
C THR A 75 -1.92 -9.00 4.48
N ILE A 76 -0.96 -8.29 5.07
CA ILE A 76 0.46 -8.69 5.08
C ILE A 76 0.67 -10.10 5.67
N ARG A 77 -0.23 -10.53 6.58
CA ARG A 77 -0.20 -11.86 7.23
C ARG A 77 -0.99 -12.94 6.49
N SER A 78 -1.67 -12.64 5.37
CA SER A 78 -2.39 -13.67 4.62
C SER A 78 -1.41 -14.60 3.90
N LYS A 79 -1.89 -15.77 3.46
CA LYS A 79 -1.09 -16.69 2.61
C LYS A 79 -0.80 -16.08 1.23
N THR A 80 -1.70 -15.23 0.74
CA THR A 80 -1.56 -14.51 -0.53
C THR A 80 -1.74 -13.01 -0.26
N PRO A 81 -0.75 -12.35 0.37
CA PRO A 81 -0.80 -10.90 0.55
C PRO A 81 -0.86 -10.23 -0.81
N PHE A 82 -1.56 -9.11 -0.87
CA PHE A 82 -1.63 -8.31 -2.09
C PHE A 82 -1.69 -6.84 -1.72
N LEU A 83 -0.59 -6.16 -2.03
CA LEU A 83 -0.33 -4.77 -1.72
C LEU A 83 -0.21 -3.99 -3.03
N ILE A 84 -0.86 -2.84 -3.11
CA ILE A 84 -0.77 -1.94 -4.27
C ILE A 84 -0.29 -0.58 -3.81
N ASN A 85 0.73 -0.02 -4.46
CA ASN A 85 1.19 1.32 -4.15
C ASN A 85 0.20 2.35 -4.70
N TYR A 86 -0.42 3.10 -3.80
CA TYR A 86 -1.34 4.19 -4.09
C TYR A 86 -0.76 5.19 -5.10
N PHE A 87 0.50 5.57 -4.92
CA PHE A 87 1.15 6.58 -5.76
C PHE A 87 1.42 6.11 -7.19
N ALA A 88 1.44 4.79 -7.40
CA ALA A 88 1.65 4.18 -8.71
C ALA A 88 0.37 4.04 -9.55
N ILE A 89 -0.80 4.19 -8.93
CA ILE A 89 -2.08 4.06 -9.62
C ILE A 89 -2.26 5.23 -10.59
N ALA A 90 -2.56 4.93 -11.85
CA ALA A 90 -2.99 5.88 -12.86
C ALA A 90 -4.52 5.93 -12.97
N LYS A 91 -5.16 4.76 -13.03
CA LYS A 91 -6.61 4.64 -13.23
C LYS A 91 -7.17 3.37 -12.60
N LEU A 92 -8.43 3.42 -12.20
CA LEU A 92 -9.22 2.27 -11.76
C LEU A 92 -10.41 2.12 -12.68
N LEU A 93 -10.62 0.91 -13.21
CA LEU A 93 -11.80 0.57 -13.99
C LEU A 93 -12.61 -0.51 -13.27
N PRO A 94 -13.83 -0.19 -12.81
CA PRO A 94 -14.75 -1.21 -12.35
C PRO A 94 -15.17 -2.11 -13.51
N ASN A 95 -15.16 -3.41 -13.30
CA ASN A 95 -15.63 -4.41 -14.25
C ASN A 95 -16.91 -5.07 -13.74
N ARG A 96 -17.46 -6.02 -14.51
CA ARG A 96 -18.60 -6.84 -14.07
C ARG A 96 -18.16 -7.75 -12.91
N HIS A 97 -19.11 -8.30 -12.16
CA HIS A 97 -18.86 -9.30 -11.10
C HIS A 97 -17.92 -8.84 -9.97
N ASN A 98 -17.97 -7.56 -9.57
CA ASN A 98 -17.17 -7.02 -8.45
C ASN A 98 -15.65 -7.00 -8.70
N GLU A 99 -15.25 -7.21 -9.96
CA GLU A 99 -13.87 -7.10 -10.43
C GLU A 99 -13.45 -5.65 -10.62
N THR A 100 -12.15 -5.39 -10.52
CA THR A 100 -11.57 -4.06 -10.78
C THR A 100 -10.21 -4.23 -11.41
N THR A 101 -10.00 -3.54 -12.52
CA THR A 101 -8.69 -3.40 -13.15
C THR A 101 -8.03 -2.11 -12.66
N ILE A 102 -6.81 -2.24 -12.15
CA ILE A 102 -5.93 -1.11 -11.84
C ILE A 102 -4.95 -0.96 -12.98
N PHE A 103 -4.84 0.26 -13.49
CA PHE A 103 -3.80 0.66 -14.43
C PHE A 103 -2.76 1.46 -13.67
N PHE A 104 -1.50 1.07 -13.81
CA PHE A 104 -0.37 1.75 -13.22
C PHE A 104 0.23 2.77 -14.19
N LYS A 105 1.01 3.70 -13.64
CA LYS A 105 1.70 4.74 -14.43
C LYS A 105 2.75 4.19 -15.39
N SER A 106 3.29 2.98 -15.14
CA SER A 106 4.19 2.31 -16.10
C SER A 106 3.47 1.77 -17.34
N GLY A 107 2.14 1.65 -17.30
CA GLY A 107 1.34 0.95 -18.31
C GLY A 107 0.97 -0.49 -17.93
N VAL A 108 1.54 -1.06 -16.86
CA VAL A 108 1.09 -2.36 -16.33
C VAL A 108 -0.34 -2.27 -15.80
N SER A 109 -1.08 -3.37 -15.87
CA SER A 109 -2.41 -3.47 -15.28
C SER A 109 -2.61 -4.79 -14.54
N VAL A 110 -3.39 -4.76 -13.46
CA VAL A 110 -3.78 -5.95 -12.70
C VAL A 110 -5.29 -5.95 -12.46
N ASN A 111 -5.93 -7.09 -12.69
CA ASN A 111 -7.34 -7.32 -12.38
C ASN A 111 -7.49 -8.13 -11.09
N PHE A 112 -8.49 -7.82 -10.27
CA PHE A 112 -8.81 -8.58 -9.07
C PHE A 112 -10.25 -8.35 -8.57
N ASP A 113 -10.71 -9.25 -7.70
CA ASP A 113 -12.08 -9.28 -7.20
C ASP A 113 -12.19 -8.55 -5.84
N SER A 114 -12.22 -7.21 -5.84
CA SER A 114 -12.39 -6.48 -4.57
C SER A 114 -12.66 -4.98 -4.73
N ILE A 115 -13.64 -4.57 -5.55
CA ILE A 115 -13.90 -3.14 -5.75
C ILE A 115 -14.20 -2.39 -4.44
N HIS A 116 -15.03 -2.97 -3.56
CA HIS A 116 -15.42 -2.34 -2.30
C HIS A 116 -14.23 -2.16 -1.35
N THR A 117 -13.39 -3.20 -1.21
CA THR A 117 -12.16 -3.13 -0.42
C THR A 117 -11.23 -2.07 -0.97
N THR A 118 -11.07 -2.00 -2.29
CA THR A 118 -10.20 -1.06 -2.98
C THR A 118 -10.65 0.37 -2.76
N LYS A 119 -11.93 0.67 -3.01
CA LYS A 119 -12.50 2.01 -2.78
C LYS A 119 -12.28 2.46 -1.35
N ARG A 120 -12.55 1.59 -0.38
CA ARG A 120 -12.32 1.88 1.04
C ARG A 120 -10.84 2.16 1.36
N GLN A 121 -9.91 1.36 0.82
CA GLN A 121 -8.48 1.57 1.04
C GLN A 121 -8.00 2.90 0.42
N LEU A 122 -8.55 3.29 -0.73
CA LEU A 122 -8.27 4.58 -1.37
C LEU A 122 -8.76 5.75 -0.54
N ASP A 123 -9.99 5.67 -0.02
CA ASP A 123 -10.55 6.73 0.81
C ASP A 123 -9.72 6.90 2.10
N LEU A 124 -9.35 5.79 2.75
CA LEU A 124 -8.45 5.82 3.91
C LEU A 124 -7.06 6.38 3.55
N SER A 125 -6.57 6.13 2.34
CA SER A 125 -5.27 6.64 1.88
C SER A 125 -5.29 8.16 1.76
N LYS A 126 -6.37 8.74 1.23
CA LYS A 126 -6.54 10.20 1.16
C LYS A 126 -6.52 10.83 2.55
N VAL A 127 -7.25 10.25 3.50
CA VAL A 127 -7.28 10.74 4.89
C VAL A 127 -5.88 10.69 5.54
N ILE A 128 -5.10 9.63 5.29
CA ILE A 128 -3.71 9.54 5.76
C ILE A 128 -2.87 10.69 5.20
N LEU A 129 -2.97 10.95 3.90
CA LEU A 129 -2.20 12.00 3.23
C LEU A 129 -2.56 13.40 3.74
N GLU A 130 -3.85 13.71 3.83
CA GLU A 130 -4.36 14.98 4.38
C GLU A 130 -3.88 15.23 5.82
N SER A 131 -3.83 14.17 6.63
CA SER A 131 -3.33 14.22 8.01
C SER A 131 -1.83 14.50 8.08
N LEU A 132 -1.05 13.97 7.13
CA LEU A 132 0.38 14.24 7.03
C LEU A 132 0.66 15.70 6.62
N GLU A 133 -0.09 16.22 5.65
CA GLU A 133 0.03 17.62 5.21
C GLU A 133 -0.31 18.61 6.33
N SER A 134 -1.40 18.37 7.07
CA SER A 134 -1.86 19.23 8.16
C SER A 134 -0.84 19.31 9.30
N ASN A 135 -0.21 18.19 9.65
CA ASN A 135 0.87 18.15 10.64
C ASN A 135 2.13 18.89 10.17
N THR A 136 2.37 18.91 8.85
CA THR A 136 3.53 19.61 8.28
C THR A 136 3.33 21.12 8.32
N LYS A 137 2.10 21.61 8.11
CA LYS A 137 1.75 23.04 8.22
C LYS A 137 1.87 23.55 9.66
N ASN A 138 1.44 22.78 10.65
CA ASN A 138 1.55 23.17 12.07
C ASN A 138 3.01 23.20 12.57
N LYS A 139 3.93 22.46 11.95
CA LYS A 139 5.36 22.48 12.32
C LYS A 139 6.12 23.68 11.77
N LYS A 140 5.60 24.40 10.76
CA LYS A 140 6.24 25.60 10.20
C LYS A 140 6.12 26.86 11.09
N VAL A 141 5.53 26.73 12.29
CA VAL A 141 5.37 27.85 13.25
C VAL A 141 6.56 27.95 14.23
N PHE A 142 7.57 27.07 14.10
CA PHE A 142 8.81 27.12 14.89
C PHE A 142 10.03 27.24 13.99
N THR A 143 10.18 28.38 13.32
CA THR A 143 11.42 28.91 12.76
C THR A 143 11.39 30.41 12.93
#